data_AF-A0A7S1JPI1-F1
#
_entry.id   AF-A0A7S1JPI1-F1
#
_cell.length_a   1.000
_cell.length_b   1.000
_cell.length_c   1.000
_cell.angle_alpha   90.00
_cell.angle_beta   90.00
_cell.angle_gamma   90.00
#
_symmetry.space_group_name_H-M   'P 1'
#
loop_
_entity.id
_entity.type
_entity.pdbx_description
1 polymer ?
#
loop_
_entity_poly.entity_id
_entity_poly.type
_entity_poly.pdbx_seq_one_letter_code
_entity_poly.pdbx_strand_id
1 'polypeptide(L)'
;AMLSHWREVAHTELIERLLLIAPLVQALNALRSSGDLVIRLRSTVTRFTAGLLLVLSCGFAEVAIYRPPTLPHWTSERFVICRDYQTAGFTQMEAGLFVRFFVQCLREAMFKEKLGATFIPETVPPHFY
;
A
#
# COMPACT_ATOMS: atom_id res chain seq x y z
N ALA A 1 3.26 -14.90 -23.36
CA ALA A 1 2.91 -13.48 -23.56
C ALA A 1 2.17 -12.88 -22.35
N MET A 2 1.07 -13.47 -21.88
CA MET A 2 0.30 -12.91 -20.75
C MET A 2 1.02 -13.01 -19.39
N LEU A 3 1.64 -14.16 -19.10
CA LEU A 3 2.41 -14.37 -17.86
C LEU A 3 3.66 -13.46 -17.76
N SER A 4 4.30 -13.16 -18.89
CA SER A 4 5.45 -12.24 -18.93
C SER A 4 5.05 -10.81 -18.61
N HIS A 5 3.87 -10.37 -19.08
CA HIS A 5 3.33 -9.04 -18.78
C HIS A 5 3.04 -8.87 -17.27
N TRP A 6 2.35 -9.84 -16.65
CA TRP A 6 2.05 -9.76 -15.21
C TRP A 6 3.29 -9.83 -14.32
N ARG A 7 4.34 -10.54 -14.76
CA ARG A 7 5.64 -10.52 -14.10
C ARG A 7 6.29 -9.14 -14.12
N GLU A 8 6.29 -8.48 -15.28
CA GLU A 8 6.84 -7.14 -15.42
C GLU A 8 6.08 -6.13 -14.55
N VAL A 9 4.74 -6.18 -14.59
CA VAL A 9 3.86 -5.34 -13.76
C VAL A 9 4.15 -5.54 -12.27
N ALA A 10 4.22 -6.80 -11.80
CA ALA A 10 4.57 -7.11 -10.41
C ALA A 10 5.98 -6.64 -10.04
N HIS A 11 6.94 -6.78 -10.94
CA HIS A 11 8.32 -6.35 -10.72
C HIS A 11 8.44 -4.82 -10.58
N THR A 12 7.75 -4.06 -11.45
CA THR A 12 7.67 -2.60 -11.34
C THR A 12 7.03 -2.17 -10.02
N GLU A 13 5.96 -2.85 -9.59
CA GLU A 13 5.30 -2.60 -8.30
C GLU A 13 6.22 -2.85 -7.11
N LEU A 14 7.00 -3.93 -7.13
CA LEU A 14 7.98 -4.22 -6.08
C LEU A 14 9.11 -3.18 -6.06
N ILE A 15 9.64 -2.75 -7.20
CA ILE A 15 10.68 -1.71 -7.22
C ILE A 15 10.17 -0.40 -6.63
N GLU A 16 8.95 0.00 -7.01
CA GLU A 16 8.38 1.29 -6.58
C GLU A 16 7.80 1.25 -5.15
N ARG A 17 7.75 0.07 -4.50
CA ARG A 17 7.23 -0.09 -3.13
C ARG A 17 7.91 0.84 -2.12
N LEU A 18 9.21 1.06 -2.28
CA LEU A 18 10.00 1.96 -1.43
C LEU A 18 9.61 3.44 -1.60
N LEU A 19 9.23 3.82 -2.82
CA LEU A 19 8.79 5.18 -3.13
C LEU A 19 7.37 5.46 -2.60
N LEU A 20 6.56 4.42 -2.41
CA LEU A 20 5.19 4.52 -1.89
C LEU A 20 5.14 4.75 -0.36
N ILE A 21 5.99 4.06 0.41
CA ILE A 21 5.85 4.00 1.87
C ILE A 21 6.16 5.33 2.56
N ALA A 22 7.19 6.07 2.13
CA ALA A 22 7.56 7.30 2.81
C ALA A 22 6.47 8.41 2.71
N PRO A 23 5.92 8.70 1.51
CA PRO A 23 4.78 9.62 1.39
C PRO A 23 3.53 9.11 2.11
N LEU A 24 3.31 7.79 2.14
CA LEU A 24 2.18 7.21 2.86
C LEU A 24 2.25 7.45 4.37
N VAL A 25 3.43 7.25 4.99
CA VAL A 25 3.65 7.59 6.40
C VAL A 25 3.38 9.08 6.65
N GLN A 26 3.90 9.96 5.78
CA GLN A 26 3.67 11.40 5.91
C GLN A 26 2.19 11.75 5.81
N ALA A 27 1.48 11.19 4.83
CA ALA A 27 0.05 11.41 4.64
C ALA A 27 -0.75 10.92 5.85
N LEU A 28 -0.50 9.70 6.35
CA LEU A 28 -1.17 9.15 7.53
C LEU A 28 -0.91 9.98 8.79
N ASN A 29 0.30 10.51 8.96
CA ASN A 29 0.63 11.37 10.10
C ASN A 29 -0.08 12.73 10.04
N ALA A 30 -0.22 13.31 8.84
CA ALA A 30 -0.93 14.56 8.61
C ALA A 30 -2.46 14.42 8.61
N LEU A 31 -2.97 13.20 8.42
CA LEU A 31 -4.40 12.92 8.33
C LEU A 31 -5.09 13.17 9.67
N ARG A 32 -6.25 13.83 9.63
CA ARG A 32 -7.10 14.05 10.81
C ARG A 32 -8.19 12.98 10.87
N SER A 33 -8.86 12.90 12.01
CA SER A 33 -10.09 12.12 12.16
C SER A 33 -11.09 12.48 11.06
N SER A 34 -11.75 11.47 10.49
CA SER A 34 -12.68 11.62 9.36
C SER A 34 -12.03 12.23 8.11
N GLY A 35 -10.71 12.16 7.99
CA GLY A 35 -9.99 12.58 6.79
C GLY A 35 -9.96 11.50 5.72
N ASP A 36 -9.88 11.93 4.46
CA ASP A 36 -9.76 11.05 3.31
C ASP A 36 -8.32 10.98 2.79
N LEU A 37 -7.96 9.85 2.19
CA LEU A 37 -6.64 9.60 1.63
C LEU A 37 -6.77 9.04 0.22
N VAL A 38 -6.00 9.59 -0.72
CA VAL A 38 -5.91 9.09 -2.10
C VAL A 38 -4.47 8.67 -2.38
N ILE A 39 -4.29 7.43 -2.84
CA ILE A 39 -2.98 6.84 -3.10
C ILE A 39 -2.91 6.41 -4.55
N ARG A 40 -1.87 6.82 -5.28
CA ARG A 40 -1.59 6.32 -6.64
C ARG A 40 -0.72 5.07 -6.58
N LEU A 41 -1.11 4.01 -7.27
CA LEU A 41 -0.40 2.73 -7.35
C LEU A 41 -0.13 2.30 -8.79
N ARG A 42 1.07 1.79 -9.07
CA ARG A 42 1.45 1.17 -10.35
C ARG A 42 0.79 -0.18 -10.58
N SER A 43 0.72 -0.93 -9.49
CA SER A 43 0.32 -2.32 -9.23
C SER A 43 -0.79 -2.52 -8.20
N THR A 44 -1.51 -3.63 -8.22
CA THR A 44 -2.19 -4.21 -7.05
C THR A 44 -2.08 -5.74 -7.09
N VAL A 45 -1.01 -6.26 -7.71
CA VAL A 45 -0.85 -7.70 -7.99
C VAL A 45 0.14 -8.37 -7.04
N THR A 46 0.93 -7.58 -6.29
CA THR A 46 1.85 -8.13 -5.31
C THR A 46 1.15 -8.31 -3.95
N ARG A 47 1.61 -9.32 -3.19
CA ARG A 47 1.15 -9.52 -1.81
C ARG A 47 1.48 -8.34 -0.91
N PHE A 48 2.58 -7.64 -1.19
CA PHE A 48 2.96 -6.42 -0.47
C PHE A 48 1.83 -5.38 -0.54
N THR A 49 1.37 -5.06 -1.75
CA THR A 49 0.29 -4.08 -1.92
C THR A 49 -1.04 -4.60 -1.41
N ALA A 50 -1.34 -5.88 -1.58
CA ALA A 50 -2.55 -6.48 -1.00
C ALA A 50 -2.56 -6.41 0.53
N GLY A 51 -1.43 -6.70 1.18
CA GLY A 51 -1.27 -6.56 2.63
C GLY A 51 -1.39 -5.12 3.09
N LEU A 52 -0.81 -4.17 2.33
CA LEU A 52 -0.97 -2.75 2.61
C LEU A 52 -2.43 -2.29 2.50
N LEU A 53 -3.14 -2.72 1.47
CA LEU A 53 -4.58 -2.44 1.30
C LEU A 53 -5.42 -3.03 2.44
N LEU A 54 -5.08 -4.25 2.88
CA LEU A 54 -5.74 -4.87 4.02
C LEU A 54 -5.55 -4.04 5.29
N VAL A 55 -4.32 -3.61 5.59
CA VAL A 55 -4.05 -2.75 6.74
C VAL A 55 -4.81 -1.43 6.63
N LEU A 56 -4.79 -0.79 5.46
CA LEU A 56 -5.56 0.43 5.23
C LEU A 56 -7.06 0.21 5.46
N SER A 57 -7.62 -0.93 5.03
CA SER A 57 -9.03 -1.25 5.25
C SER A 57 -9.43 -1.35 6.73
N CYS A 58 -8.49 -1.57 7.63
CA CYS A 58 -8.76 -1.55 9.07
C CYS A 58 -8.93 -0.12 9.63
N GLY A 59 -8.29 0.89 9.03
CA GLY A 59 -8.24 2.25 9.58
C GLY A 59 -9.23 3.24 8.95
N PHE A 60 -9.94 2.84 7.89
CA PHE A 60 -10.84 3.70 7.12
C PHE A 60 -12.22 3.04 7.03
N ALA A 61 -13.28 3.86 6.95
CA ALA A 61 -14.64 3.32 6.81
C ALA A 61 -14.88 2.67 5.45
N GLU A 62 -14.28 3.23 4.39
CA GLU A 62 -14.39 2.72 3.03
C GLU A 62 -13.02 2.75 2.36
N VAL A 63 -12.64 1.66 1.70
CA VAL A 63 -11.45 1.60 0.83
C VAL A 63 -11.86 1.06 -0.52
N ALA A 64 -11.70 1.88 -1.57
CA ALA A 64 -12.06 1.55 -2.93
C ALA A 64 -10.85 1.63 -3.85
N ILE A 65 -10.77 0.73 -4.83
CA ILE A 65 -9.79 0.80 -5.92
C ILE A 65 -10.51 1.38 -7.13
N TYR A 66 -9.99 2.48 -7.65
CA TYR A 66 -10.58 3.21 -8.76
C TYR A 66 -9.53 3.47 -9.85
N ARG A 67 -9.91 3.22 -11.09
CA ARG A 67 -9.11 3.55 -12.27
C ARG A 67 -9.86 4.58 -13.11
N PRO A 68 -9.45 5.86 -13.09
CA PRO A 68 -10.10 6.87 -13.90
C PRO A 68 -9.88 6.61 -15.39
N PRO A 69 -10.86 6.97 -16.25
CA PRO A 69 -10.76 6.82 -17.69
C PRO A 69 -9.68 7.71 -18.33
N THR A 70 -9.17 8.70 -17.59
CA THR A 70 -8.06 9.56 -18.02
C THR A 70 -6.71 8.84 -18.03
N LEU A 71 -6.58 7.68 -17.36
CA LEU A 71 -5.36 6.90 -17.39
C LEU A 71 -5.23 6.13 -18.71
N PRO A 72 -4.04 6.11 -19.34
CA PRO A 72 -3.83 5.37 -20.58
C PRO A 72 -4.16 3.87 -20.44
N HIS A 73 -4.94 3.30 -21.35
CA HIS A 73 -5.43 1.91 -21.26
C HIS A 73 -4.32 0.84 -21.11
N TRP A 74 -3.11 1.12 -21.57
CA TRP A 74 -1.97 0.21 -21.48
C TRP A 74 -1.25 0.25 -20.13
N THR A 75 -1.43 1.29 -19.32
CA THR A 75 -0.86 1.31 -17.97
C THR A 75 -1.74 0.48 -17.04
N SER A 76 -1.13 -0.25 -16.12
CA SER A 76 -1.87 -0.91 -15.06
C SER A 76 -2.29 0.06 -13.94
N GLU A 77 -1.86 1.33 -13.94
CA GLU A 77 -2.08 2.28 -12.84
C GLU A 77 -3.53 2.38 -12.31
N ARG A 78 -3.66 2.60 -11.01
CA ARG A 78 -4.94 2.85 -10.33
C ARG A 78 -4.73 3.66 -9.07
N PHE A 79 -5.84 4.18 -8.56
CA PHE A 79 -5.89 4.92 -7.31
C PHE A 79 -6.62 4.09 -6.26
N VAL A 80 -6.17 4.22 -5.03
CA VAL A 80 -6.87 3.75 -3.84
C VAL A 80 -7.47 4.96 -3.16
N ILE A 81 -8.76 4.92 -2.92
CA ILE A 81 -9.52 5.97 -2.25
C ILE A 81 -9.93 5.41 -0.90
N CYS A 82 -9.36 5.95 0.17
CA CYS A 82 -9.70 5.60 1.54
C CYS A 82 -10.51 6.76 2.15
N ARG A 83 -11.71 6.49 2.66
CA ARG A 83 -12.61 7.50 3.21
C ARG A 83 -12.82 7.34 4.71
N ASP A 84 -13.04 8.47 5.37
CA ASP A 84 -13.37 8.55 6.79
C ASP A 84 -12.36 7.81 7.68
N TYR A 85 -11.19 8.40 7.87
CA TYR A 85 -10.16 7.85 8.74
C TYR A 85 -10.62 7.78 10.21
N GLN A 86 -10.66 6.57 10.76
CA GLN A 86 -11.24 6.30 12.08
C GLN A 86 -10.17 6.36 13.18
N THR A 87 -10.18 7.42 14.00
CA THR A 87 -9.25 7.57 15.13
C THR A 87 -9.93 7.62 16.49
N ALA A 88 -11.26 7.66 16.56
CA ALA A 88 -11.99 7.94 17.80
C ALA A 88 -13.19 6.98 17.95
N GLY A 89 -12.99 5.96 18.77
CA GLY A 89 -14.00 5.02 19.26
C GLY A 89 -13.32 3.97 20.13
N PHE A 90 -13.94 3.51 21.23
CA PHE A 90 -13.28 2.64 22.23
C PHE A 90 -12.65 1.35 21.66
N THR A 91 -13.11 0.87 20.50
CA THR A 91 -12.52 -0.24 19.69
C THR A 91 -11.90 0.23 18.36
N GLN A 92 -12.21 1.44 17.88
CA GLN A 92 -11.73 2.01 16.62
C GLN A 92 -10.45 2.84 16.77
N MET A 93 -10.15 3.33 17.98
CA MET A 93 -8.92 4.07 18.29
C MET A 93 -7.67 3.19 18.10
N GLU A 94 -7.80 1.88 18.33
CA GLU A 94 -6.74 0.90 18.05
C GLU A 94 -6.50 0.73 16.55
N ALA A 95 -7.54 0.74 15.72
CA ALA A 95 -7.41 0.45 14.31
C ALA A 95 -6.71 1.58 13.54
N GLY A 96 -7.09 2.84 13.77
CA GLY A 96 -6.42 3.99 13.17
C GLY A 96 -4.95 4.10 13.58
N LEU A 97 -4.67 3.95 14.88
CA LEU A 97 -3.30 3.94 15.41
C LEU A 97 -2.50 2.74 14.89
N PHE A 98 -3.12 1.56 14.80
CA PHE A 98 -2.51 0.36 14.23
C PHE A 98 -2.04 0.61 12.80
N VAL A 99 -2.85 1.26 11.95
CA VAL A 99 -2.43 1.61 10.58
C VAL A 99 -1.20 2.52 10.59
N ARG A 100 -1.17 3.55 11.44
CA ARG A 100 -0.01 4.46 11.56
C ARG A 100 1.24 3.71 12.03
N PHE A 101 1.12 2.94 13.11
CA PHE A 101 2.24 2.19 13.68
C PHE A 101 2.75 1.14 12.71
N PHE A 102 1.86 0.37 12.08
CA PHE A 102 2.22 -0.65 11.10
C PHE A 102 2.99 -0.03 9.93
N VAL A 103 2.47 1.04 9.33
CA VAL A 103 3.10 1.66 8.16
C VAL A 103 4.42 2.37 8.54
N GLN A 104 4.53 2.88 9.77
CA GLN A 104 5.77 3.40 10.33
C GLN A 104 6.83 2.30 10.52
N CYS A 105 6.46 1.17 11.14
CA CYS A 105 7.34 0.00 11.28
C CYS A 105 7.75 -0.55 9.91
N LEU A 106 6.81 -0.57 8.95
CA LEU A 106 7.09 -0.98 7.58
C LEU A 106 8.13 -0.05 6.94
N ARG A 107 8.03 1.27 7.12
CA ARG A 107 9.05 2.21 6.64
C ARG A 107 10.43 1.90 7.21
N GLU A 108 10.52 1.62 8.51
CA GLU A 108 11.80 1.30 9.17
C GLU A 108 12.38 -0.02 8.68
N ALA A 109 11.55 -1.06 8.55
CA ALA A 109 11.98 -2.36 8.02
C ALA A 109 12.51 -2.22 6.59
N MET A 110 11.78 -1.50 5.73
CA MET A 110 12.15 -1.26 4.34
C MET A 110 13.39 -0.38 4.19
N PHE A 111 13.59 0.58 5.10
CA PHE A 111 14.82 1.38 5.14
C PHE A 111 16.03 0.52 5.50
N LYS A 112 15.89 -0.39 6.47
CA LYS A 112 16.97 -1.33 6.82
C LYS A 112 17.25 -2.35 5.71
N GLU A 113 16.24 -2.78 4.96
CA GLU A 113 16.40 -3.60 3.75
C GLU A 113 17.27 -2.88 2.72
N LYS A 114 16.96 -1.60 2.43
CA LYS A 114 17.73 -0.78 1.49
C LYS A 114 19.20 -0.61 1.92
N LEU A 115 19.45 -0.57 3.22
CA LEU A 115 20.80 -0.49 3.80
C LEU A 115 21.52 -1.85 3.83
N GLY A 116 20.89 -2.94 3.39
CA GLY A 116 21.44 -4.30 3.46
C GLY A 116 21.53 -4.86 4.88
N ALA A 117 20.94 -4.17 5.87
CA ALA A 117 20.99 -4.54 7.29
C ALA A 117 19.93 -5.59 7.66
N THR A 118 18.97 -5.85 6.78
CA THR A 118 17.92 -6.86 7.01
C THR A 118 17.54 -7.46 5.67
N PHE A 119 17.66 -8.79 5.54
CA PHE A 119 17.11 -9.51 4.41
C PHE A 119 15.66 -9.83 4.76
N ILE A 120 14.71 -9.12 4.18
CA ILE A 120 13.30 -9.50 4.24
C ILE A 120 13.12 -10.49 3.10
N PRO A 121 13.02 -11.82 3.37
CA PRO A 121 12.71 -12.76 2.31
C PRO A 121 11.35 -12.36 1.74
N GLU A 122 11.35 -11.82 0.53
CA GLU A 122 10.12 -11.66 -0.25
C GLU A 122 9.52 -13.07 -0.34
N THR A 123 8.44 -13.28 0.41
CA THR A 123 8.00 -14.61 0.80
C THR A 123 7.52 -15.37 -0.43
N VAL A 124 8.30 -16.41 -0.75
CA VAL A 124 8.10 -17.46 -1.75
C VAL A 124 8.00 -16.91 -3.18
N PRO A 125 8.88 -17.37 -4.12
CA PRO A 125 8.69 -17.09 -5.54
C PRO A 125 7.24 -17.36 -5.90
N PRO A 126 6.61 -16.52 -6.73
CA PRO A 126 5.29 -16.85 -7.19
C PRO A 126 5.42 -18.08 -8.10
N HIS A 127 5.26 -19.27 -7.52
CA HIS A 127 4.99 -20.50 -8.23
C HIS A 127 3.56 -20.37 -8.77
N PHE A 128 3.39 -19.50 -9.77
CA PHE A 128 2.25 -19.55 -10.67
C PHE A 128 2.48 -20.80 -11.52
N TYR A 129 1.89 -21.91 -11.09
CA TYR A 129 1.73 -23.13 -11.91
C TYR A 129 0.92 -22.80 -13.17
#